data_AF-A0A060CPR4-F1
#
_entry.id   AF-A0A060CPR4-F1
#
_cell.length_a   1.000
_cell.length_b   1.000
_cell.length_c   1.000
_cell.angle_alpha   90.00
_cell.angle_beta   90.00
_cell.angle_gamma   90.00
#
_symmetry.space_group_name_H-M   'P 1'
#
loop_
_entity.id
_entity.type
_entity.pdbx_description
1 polymer ?
#
loop_
_entity_poly.entity_id
_entity_poly.type
_entity_poly.pdbx_seq_one_letter_code
_entity_poly.pdbx_strand_id
1 'polypeptide(L)'
;YDIYHQTLYDPYALKFLPKTKKYVTTMHDLNYVKIPQYYSKRSKFISKITCSDIITYQKKSALKADRIIAVSETTKQDLISEWKIDPNKIEVIIMEYLLELVG
;
A
#
# COMPACT_ATOMS: atom_id res chain seq x y z
N TYR A 1 -4.47 -0.23 -21.68
CA TYR A 1 -4.75 0.50 -20.43
C TYR A 1 -3.81 1.68 -20.30
N ASP A 2 -4.30 2.79 -19.76
CA ASP A 2 -3.53 4.03 -19.56
C ASP A 2 -2.91 4.13 -18.17
N ILE A 3 -3.59 3.54 -17.19
CA ILE A 3 -3.17 3.48 -15.79
C ILE A 3 -3.00 2.01 -15.38
N TYR A 4 -1.91 1.71 -14.69
CA TYR A 4 -1.75 0.46 -13.96
C TYR A 4 -2.19 0.66 -12.51
N HIS A 5 -3.25 -0.04 -12.11
CA HIS A 5 -3.76 0.01 -10.74
C HIS A 5 -3.43 -1.31 -10.04
N GLN A 6 -2.64 -1.24 -8.96
CA GLN A 6 -2.28 -2.38 -8.15
C GLN A 6 -3.20 -2.47 -6.93
N THR A 7 -3.82 -3.63 -6.74
CA THR A 7 -4.74 -3.90 -5.62
C THR A 7 -4.11 -4.74 -4.51
N LEU A 8 -3.06 -5.51 -4.81
CA LEU A 8 -2.33 -6.35 -3.85
C LEU A 8 -0.92 -5.83 -3.63
N TYR A 9 -0.31 -6.08 -2.47
CA TYR A 9 0.98 -5.47 -2.12
C TYR A 9 2.18 -5.94 -2.96
N ASP A 10 2.08 -7.04 -3.71
CA ASP A 10 3.20 -7.62 -4.45
C ASP A 10 3.76 -6.68 -5.55
N PRO A 11 4.97 -6.13 -5.38
CA PRO A 11 5.56 -5.19 -6.32
C PRO A 11 6.19 -5.88 -7.55
N TYR A 12 5.99 -7.19 -7.76
CA TYR A 12 6.59 -7.97 -8.85
C TYR A 12 6.36 -7.32 -10.22
N ALA A 13 5.13 -6.90 -10.52
CA ALA A 13 4.79 -6.25 -11.79
C ALA A 13 5.49 -4.89 -11.99
N LEU A 14 5.82 -4.18 -10.90
CA LEU A 14 6.42 -2.84 -10.94
C LEU A 14 7.82 -2.79 -11.55
N LYS A 15 8.49 -3.95 -11.72
CA LYS A 15 9.80 -4.01 -12.40
C LYS A 15 9.69 -4.08 -13.92
N PHE A 16 8.52 -4.47 -14.43
CA PHE A 16 8.25 -4.58 -15.86
C PHE A 16 7.39 -3.42 -16.38
N LEU A 17 6.95 -2.54 -15.49
CA LEU A 17 6.15 -1.40 -15.85
C LEU A 17 6.99 -0.39 -16.66
N PRO A 18 6.55 0.03 -17.85
CA PRO A 18 7.23 1.09 -18.60
C PRO A 18 7.30 2.37 -17.76
N LYS A 19 8.42 3.11 -17.82
CA LYS A 19 8.59 4.37 -17.07
C LYS A 19 7.54 5.43 -17.41
N THR A 20 6.94 5.37 -18.60
CA THR A 20 5.89 6.28 -19.07
C THR A 20 4.51 5.94 -18.52
N LYS A 21 4.34 4.75 -17.91
CA LYS A 21 3.04 4.29 -17.44
C LYS A 21 2.72 4.90 -16.07
N LYS A 22 1.50 5.40 -15.92
CA LYS A 22 1.01 5.88 -14.61
C LYS A 22 0.67 4.71 -13.70
N TYR A 23 1.18 4.76 -12.49
CA TYR A 23 1.00 3.74 -11.47
C TYR A 23 0.20 4.29 -10.28
N VAL A 24 -0.94 3.65 -10.02
CA VAL A 24 -1.79 3.92 -8.87
C VAL A 24 -1.84 2.66 -7.99
N THR A 25 -1.88 2.83 -6.67
CA THR A 25 -2.08 1.71 -5.74
C THR A 25 -3.11 2.06 -4.68
N THR A 26 -3.89 1.07 -4.26
CA THR A 26 -4.79 1.23 -3.11
C THR A 26 -4.12 0.69 -1.85
N MET A 27 -4.18 1.49 -0.78
CA MET A 27 -3.66 1.14 0.54
C MET A 27 -4.82 0.96 1.51
N HIS A 28 -4.91 -0.24 2.08
CA HIS A 28 -5.95 -0.59 3.03
C HIS A 28 -5.53 -0.29 4.46
N ASP A 29 -4.32 -0.70 4.85
CA ASP A 29 -3.77 -0.45 6.18
C ASP A 29 -2.23 -0.52 6.19
N LEU A 30 -1.65 -0.04 7.29
CA LEU A 30 -0.24 -0.22 7.65
C LEU A 30 -0.13 -1.01 8.98
N ASN A 31 -1.05 -1.95 9.24
CA ASN A 31 -1.16 -2.62 10.54
C ASN A 31 0.12 -3.37 10.93
N TYR A 32 0.80 -3.98 9.96
CA TYR A 32 2.09 -4.63 10.16
C TYR A 32 3.17 -3.66 10.67
N VAL A 33 3.06 -2.37 10.37
CA VAL A 33 3.94 -1.30 10.86
C VAL A 33 3.46 -0.74 12.20
N LYS A 34 2.17 -0.41 12.31
CA LYS A 34 1.59 0.30 13.47
C LYS A 34 1.45 -0.56 14.72
N ILE A 35 1.08 -1.82 14.52
CA ILE A 35 0.70 -2.72 15.62
C ILE A 35 1.37 -4.10 15.48
N PRO A 36 2.71 -4.16 15.31
CA PRO A 36 3.45 -5.39 15.01
C PRO A 36 3.29 -6.47 16.09
N GLN A 37 2.97 -6.09 17.33
CA GLN A 37 2.75 -7.00 18.45
C GLN A 37 1.61 -8.01 18.19
N TYR A 38 0.59 -7.64 17.41
CA TYR A 38 -0.53 -8.53 17.08
C TYR A 38 -0.17 -9.57 16.01
N TYR A 39 0.90 -9.35 15.24
CA TYR A 39 1.35 -10.22 14.15
C TYR A 39 2.57 -11.08 14.52
N SER A 40 3.24 -10.75 15.63
CA SER A 40 4.45 -11.42 16.14
C SER A 40 4.26 -12.87 16.65
N LYS A 41 3.03 -13.32 16.90
CA LYS A 41 2.73 -14.60 17.58
C LYS A 41 2.66 -15.83 16.67
N ARG A 42 2.67 -15.65 15.35
CA ARG A 42 2.44 -16.73 14.37
C ARG A 42 3.75 -17.39 13.94
N SER A 43 4.34 -18.26 14.78
CA SER A 43 5.70 -18.84 14.63
C SER A 43 6.79 -17.77 14.40
N LYS A 44 7.64 -17.53 15.40
CA LYS A 44 8.66 -16.45 15.37
C LYS A 44 9.53 -16.42 14.10
N PHE A 45 9.72 -17.54 13.42
CA PHE A 45 10.43 -17.62 12.15
C PHE A 45 9.56 -17.26 10.94
N ILE A 46 8.35 -17.84 10.83
CA ILE A 46 7.44 -17.61 9.69
C ILE A 46 6.88 -16.19 9.74
N SER A 47 6.41 -15.75 10.91
CA SER A 47 5.90 -14.39 11.12
C SER A 47 6.93 -13.30 10.81
N LYS A 48 8.20 -13.50 11.20
CA LYS A 48 9.23 -12.46 11.03
C LYS A 48 9.65 -12.30 9.57
N ILE A 49 9.76 -13.40 8.83
CA ILE A 49 10.07 -13.38 7.39
C ILE A 49 8.90 -12.75 6.63
N THR A 50 7.67 -13.25 6.85
CA THR A 50 6.50 -12.77 6.10
C THR A 50 6.11 -11.33 6.43
N CYS A 51 6.16 -10.90 7.70
CA CYS A 51 5.82 -9.51 8.04
C CYS A 51 6.85 -8.52 7.48
N SER A 52 8.15 -8.86 7.51
CA SER A 52 9.19 -7.99 6.95
C SER A 52 9.03 -7.82 5.44
N ASP A 53 8.69 -8.91 4.74
CA ASP A 53 8.44 -8.88 3.30
C ASP A 53 7.19 -8.05 2.98
N ILE A 54 6.09 -8.23 3.72
CA ILE A 54 4.86 -7.43 3.54
C ILE A 54 5.14 -5.94 3.74
N ILE A 55 5.81 -5.55 4.83
CA ILE A 55 6.14 -4.15 5.09
C ILE A 55 7.00 -3.58 3.95
N THR A 56 7.98 -4.35 3.47
CA THR A 56 8.84 -3.96 2.35
C THR A 56 8.03 -3.77 1.06
N TYR A 57 7.09 -4.67 0.79
CA TYR A 57 6.23 -4.66 -0.39
C TYR A 57 5.25 -3.49 -0.37
N GLN A 58 4.59 -3.26 0.76
CA GLN A 58 3.71 -2.11 0.94
C GLN A 58 4.50 -0.80 0.77
N LYS A 59 5.63 -0.66 1.47
CA LYS A 59 6.46 0.55 1.39
C LYS A 59 6.96 0.81 -0.03
N LYS A 60 7.43 -0.23 -0.73
CA LYS A 60 7.90 -0.12 -2.12
C LYS A 60 6.77 0.28 -3.07
N SER A 61 5.58 -0.27 -2.88
CA SER A 61 4.39 0.09 -3.65
C SER A 61 4.01 1.56 -3.43
N ALA A 62 3.96 2.01 -2.17
CA ALA A 62 3.67 3.41 -1.82
C ALA A 62 4.67 4.39 -2.45
N LEU A 63 5.97 4.13 -2.31
CA LEU A 63 7.01 5.03 -2.77
C LEU A 63 7.07 5.15 -4.30
N LYS A 64 6.75 4.06 -5.01
CA LYS A 64 6.76 4.04 -6.48
C LYS A 64 5.51 4.64 -7.11
N ALA A 65 4.40 4.70 -6.38
CA ALA A 65 3.13 5.15 -6.93
C ALA A 65 3.16 6.62 -7.33
N ASP A 66 2.58 6.94 -8.49
CA ASP A 66 2.26 8.32 -8.88
C ASP A 66 1.16 8.87 -7.97
N ARG A 67 0.14 8.04 -7.68
CA ARG A 67 -0.97 8.34 -6.77
C ARG A 67 -1.30 7.12 -5.89
N ILE A 68 -1.76 7.39 -4.68
CA ILE A 68 -2.21 6.39 -3.71
C ILE A 68 -3.66 6.66 -3.35
N ILE A 69 -4.49 5.63 -3.42
CA ILE A 69 -5.85 5.65 -2.87
C ILE A 69 -5.77 5.06 -1.47
N ALA A 70 -6.00 5.87 -0.44
CA ALA A 70 -6.14 5.41 0.94
C ALA A 70 -7.62 5.16 1.24
N VAL A 71 -7.94 4.02 1.85
CA VAL A 71 -9.36 3.69 2.14
C VAL A 71 -9.94 4.42 3.36
N SER A 72 -9.12 5.17 4.07
CA SER A 72 -9.51 5.98 5.24
C SER A 72 -8.52 7.11 5.47
N GLU A 73 -8.95 8.14 6.22
CA GLU A 73 -8.03 9.20 6.66
C GLU A 73 -6.95 8.64 7.60
N THR A 74 -7.27 7.64 8.42
CA THR A 74 -6.28 6.93 9.25
C THR A 74 -5.16 6.34 8.41
N THR A 75 -5.49 5.61 7.34
CA THR A 75 -4.49 5.02 6.44
C THR A 75 -3.64 6.09 5.75
N LYS A 76 -4.24 7.23 5.38
CA LYS A 76 -3.50 8.38 4.84
C LYS A 76 -2.51 8.94 5.87
N GLN A 77 -2.93 9.14 7.12
CA GLN A 77 -2.04 9.63 8.18
C GLN A 77 -0.91 8.65 8.49
N ASP A 78 -1.17 7.34 8.43
CA ASP A 78 -0.13 6.32 8.59
C ASP A 78 0.91 6.37 7.46
N LEU A 79 0.48 6.51 6.21
CA LEU A 79 1.38 6.67 5.06
C LEU A 79 2.30 7.90 5.19
N ILE A 80 1.74 9.03 5.66
CA ILE A 80 2.49 10.27 5.88
C ILE A 80 3.45 10.12 7.06
N SER A 81 2.98 9.59 8.19
CA SER A 81 3.76 9.53 9.43
C SER A 81 4.89 8.49 9.36
N GLU A 82 4.60 7.28 8.89
CA GLU A 82 5.54 6.15 8.88
C GLU A 82 6.50 6.18 7.69
N TRP A 83 6.02 6.55 6.50
CA TRP A 83 6.81 6.49 5.26
C TRP A 83 7.08 7.83 4.60
N LYS A 84 6.62 8.94 5.19
CA LYS A 84 6.85 10.31 4.68
C LYS A 84 6.37 10.49 3.24
N ILE A 85 5.28 9.81 2.88
CA ILE A 85 4.64 10.03 1.58
C ILE A 85 4.09 11.46 1.54
N ASP A 86 4.33 12.16 0.43
CA ASP A 86 3.75 13.48 0.17
C ASP A 86 2.21 13.39 0.21
N PRO A 87 1.53 14.15 1.11
CA PRO A 87 0.08 14.17 1.19
C PRO A 87 -0.62 14.45 -0.14
N ASN A 88 0.01 15.22 -1.04
CA ASN A 88 -0.54 15.54 -2.35
C ASN A 88 -0.60 14.34 -3.29
N LYS A 89 0.07 13.23 -2.95
CA LYS A 89 -0.02 11.95 -3.68
C LYS A 89 -1.15 11.05 -3.19
N ILE A 90 -1.76 11.37 -2.05
CA ILE A 90 -2.72 10.49 -1.38
C ILE A 90 -4.12 11.07 -1.49
N GLU A 91 -5.02 10.30 -2.09
CA GLU A 91 -6.44 10.58 -2.15
C GLU A 91 -7.18 9.61 -1.23
N VAL A 92 -8.12 10.10 -0.41
CA VAL A 92 -8.91 9.24 0.46
C VAL A 92 -10.23 8.92 -0.24
N ILE A 93 -10.44 7.65 -0.53
CA ILE A 93 -11.69 7.14 -1.09
C ILE A 93 -12.20 6.08 -0.12
N ILE A 94 -13.32 6.37 0.55
CA ILE A 94 -13.90 5.47 1.54
C ILE A 94 -14.24 4.13 0.87
N MET A 95 -13.92 3.02 1.53
CA MET A 95 -14.04 1.65 1.01
C MET A 95 -15.42 1.33 0.39
N GLU A 96 -16.51 1.83 0.97
CA GLU A 96 -17.87 1.64 0.44
C GLU A 96 -18.01 2.18 -0.98
N TYR A 97 -17.41 3.33 -1.28
CA TYR A 97 -17.39 3.95 -2.61
C TYR A 97 -16.33 3.35 -3.54
N LEU A 98 -15.32 2.66 -3.00
CA LEU A 98 -14.28 2.04 -3.81
C LEU A 98 -14.84 0.89 -4.64
N LEU A 99 -15.81 0.14 -4.12
CA LEU A 99 -16.47 -0.96 -4.84
C LEU A 99 -17.25 -0.46 -6.07
N GLU A 100 -17.76 0.77 -6.02
CA GLU A 100 -18.50 1.39 -7.13
C GLU A 100 -17.58 1.90 -8.26
N LEU A 101 -16.31 2.20 -7.96
CA LEU A 101 -15.35 2.73 -8.93
C LEU A 101 -14.57 1.65 -9.69
N VAL A 102 -14.62 0.41 -9.21
CA VAL A 102 -13.91 -0.74 -9.80
C VAL A 102 -14.84 -1.79 -10.39
N GLY A 103 -16.16 -1.59 -10.29
CA GLY A 103 -17.21 -2.39 -10.95
C GLY A 103 -17.60 -1.80 -12.30
#